data_AF-A0A172Q6B9-F1
#
_entry.id   AF-A0A172Q6B9-F1
#
_cell.length_a   1.000
_cell.length_b   1.000
_cell.length_c   1.000
_cell.angle_alpha   90.00
_cell.angle_beta   90.00
_cell.angle_gamma   90.00
#
_symmetry.space_group_name_H-M   'P 1'
#
loop_
_entity.id
_entity.type
_entity.pdbx_description
1 polymer ?
#
loop_
_entity_poly.entity_id
_entity_poly.type
_entity_poly.pdbx_seq_one_letter_code
_entity_poly.pdbx_strand_id
1 'polypeptide(L)'
;MITSIVFDVDDTIYDQQAPYRLAMEQSFPDFDMSVINQAYIRFRHYSDQGFPRVMAGEWTTGYFRFWRCKETLKDFSYRQISPEEGARFQAVYENELENITMLDEMRLTLDFLKEKNVPIGIITNGPTEHQLKKIKKLGLYDYVDPKRVLVSQATGFQKPEKELFNLAAEQFDMNPATTLYVGDSYDNDVMGAFNSGWHSMWFNHRDRVLAPGVRPVFDLEIDSFEQLYGAVKVLFDLPDNKFIFDANDKKNPILQLGINNGLMMAAERLLASNMSVDKVVILLRLNKNQEKVLRMKYTKLS
;
A
#
# COMPACT_ATOMS: atom_id res chain seq x y z
N MET A 1 19.73 -9.13 6.89
CA MET A 1 18.69 -10.12 7.21
C MET A 1 17.50 -9.36 7.72
N ILE A 2 16.35 -9.48 7.07
CA ILE A 2 15.11 -8.93 7.63
C ILE A 2 14.64 -9.87 8.74
N THR A 3 14.33 -9.33 9.90
CA THR A 3 13.92 -10.08 11.10
C THR A 3 12.53 -9.70 11.58
N SER A 4 11.98 -8.60 11.08
CA SER A 4 10.68 -8.05 11.47
C SER A 4 10.07 -7.25 10.33
N ILE A 5 8.76 -7.03 10.40
CA ILE A 5 8.01 -6.33 9.37
C ILE A 5 6.96 -5.40 9.99
N VAL A 6 6.78 -4.23 9.39
CA VAL A 6 5.78 -3.24 9.79
C VAL A 6 4.97 -2.82 8.58
N PHE A 7 3.66 -2.74 8.73
CA PHE A 7 2.75 -2.36 7.65
C PHE A 7 2.08 -1.01 7.93
N ASP A 8 1.90 -0.23 6.86
CA ASP A 8 0.81 0.75 6.79
C ASP A 8 -0.56 0.03 6.74
N VAL A 9 -1.65 0.77 6.93
CA VAL A 9 -3.01 0.25 6.89
C VAL A 9 -3.76 0.64 5.61
N ASP A 10 -3.78 1.92 5.27
CA ASP A 10 -4.67 2.49 4.26
C ASP A 10 -4.11 2.23 2.86
N ASP A 11 -4.87 1.57 1.98
CA ASP A 11 -4.40 1.16 0.64
C ASP A 11 -3.22 0.16 0.68
N THR A 12 -2.95 -0.45 1.85
CA THR A 12 -1.91 -1.47 2.07
C THR A 12 -2.51 -2.78 2.60
N ILE A 13 -3.25 -2.74 3.71
CA ILE A 13 -3.92 -3.92 4.30
C ILE A 13 -5.24 -4.23 3.57
N TYR A 14 -5.88 -3.18 3.08
CA TYR A 14 -7.16 -3.20 2.38
C TYR A 14 -7.16 -2.15 1.26
N ASP A 15 -8.01 -2.32 0.26
CA ASP A 15 -8.20 -1.32 -0.80
C ASP A 15 -8.98 -0.11 -0.26
N GLN A 16 -8.30 1.02 -0.07
CA GLN A 16 -8.93 2.24 0.47
C GLN A 16 -9.91 2.87 -0.52
N GLN A 17 -9.69 2.68 -1.82
CA GLN A 17 -10.54 3.22 -2.88
C GLN A 17 -11.79 2.38 -3.11
N ALA A 18 -11.78 1.08 -2.78
CA ALA A 18 -12.88 0.15 -3.04
C ALA A 18 -14.26 0.70 -2.62
N PRO A 19 -14.44 1.29 -1.42
CA PRO A 19 -15.72 1.88 -1.04
C PRO A 19 -16.21 2.99 -1.98
N TYR A 20 -15.31 3.85 -2.44
CA TYR A 20 -15.64 4.91 -3.39
C TYR A 20 -16.00 4.33 -4.76
N ARG A 21 -15.20 3.37 -5.24
CA ARG A 21 -15.42 2.70 -6.53
C ARG A 21 -16.79 2.00 -6.57
N LEU A 22 -17.13 1.22 -5.55
CA LEU A 22 -18.41 0.53 -5.43
C LEU A 22 -19.58 1.52 -5.35
N ALA A 23 -19.42 2.62 -4.59
CA ALA A 23 -20.43 3.66 -4.53
C ALA A 23 -20.65 4.36 -5.88
N MET A 24 -19.59 4.59 -6.65
CA MET A 24 -19.67 5.13 -8.02
C MET A 24 -20.37 4.15 -8.96
N GLU A 25 -19.99 2.88 -8.98
CA GLU A 25 -20.61 1.84 -9.82
C GLU A 25 -22.12 1.72 -9.57
N GLN A 26 -22.54 1.74 -8.30
CA GLN A 26 -23.95 1.62 -7.93
C GLN A 26 -24.73 2.92 -8.16
N SER A 27 -24.09 4.08 -7.97
CA SER A 27 -24.78 5.38 -7.96
C SER A 27 -24.76 6.10 -9.31
N PHE A 28 -23.79 5.81 -10.16
CA PHE A 28 -23.57 6.49 -11.43
C PHE A 28 -23.13 5.47 -12.50
N PRO A 29 -24.03 4.58 -12.95
CA PRO A 29 -23.69 3.44 -13.82
C PRO A 29 -23.18 3.84 -15.23
N ASP A 30 -23.42 5.08 -15.64
CA ASP A 30 -22.98 5.72 -16.87
C ASP A 30 -21.67 6.50 -16.70
N PHE A 31 -21.05 6.49 -15.52
CA PHE A 31 -19.73 7.07 -15.29
C PHE A 31 -18.63 6.21 -15.92
N ASP A 32 -17.63 6.85 -16.55
CA ASP A 32 -16.47 6.15 -17.10
C ASP A 32 -15.57 5.63 -15.97
N MET A 33 -15.67 4.32 -15.69
CA MET A 33 -14.87 3.69 -14.64
C MET A 33 -13.38 3.60 -14.98
N SER A 34 -12.95 3.85 -16.22
CA SER A 34 -11.52 3.86 -16.56
C SER A 34 -10.74 5.01 -15.89
N VAL A 35 -11.44 6.08 -15.51
CA VAL A 35 -10.86 7.25 -14.82
C VAL A 35 -11.10 7.23 -13.30
N ILE A 36 -11.57 6.11 -12.73
CA ILE A 36 -11.97 6.03 -11.32
C ILE A 36 -10.85 6.40 -10.34
N ASN A 37 -9.60 6.07 -10.66
CA ASN A 37 -8.44 6.44 -9.85
C ASN A 37 -8.28 7.95 -9.75
N GLN A 38 -8.41 8.67 -10.87
CA GLN A 38 -8.33 10.13 -10.89
C GLN A 38 -9.55 10.73 -10.17
N ALA A 39 -10.74 10.14 -10.36
CA ALA A 39 -11.95 10.58 -9.67
C ALA A 39 -11.83 10.46 -8.15
N TYR A 40 -11.26 9.37 -7.64
CA TYR A 40 -10.99 9.22 -6.21
C TYR A 40 -10.01 10.26 -5.68
N ILE A 41 -8.93 10.56 -6.42
CA ILE A 41 -7.98 11.63 -6.05
C ILE A 41 -8.69 12.98 -5.94
N ARG A 42 -9.56 13.32 -6.91
CA ARG A 42 -10.37 14.55 -6.87
C ARG A 42 -11.38 14.54 -5.71
N PHE A 43 -12.01 13.40 -5.44
CA PHE A 43 -12.91 13.24 -4.29
C PHE A 43 -12.22 13.47 -2.95
N ARG A 44 -10.98 12.97 -2.80
CA ARG A 44 -10.12 13.22 -1.63
C ARG A 44 -9.74 14.69 -1.54
N HIS A 45 -9.30 15.29 -2.64
CA HIS A 45 -8.99 16.72 -2.71
C HIS A 45 -10.15 17.61 -2.27
N TYR A 46 -11.38 17.34 -2.75
CA TYR A 46 -12.56 18.07 -2.30
C TYR A 46 -12.96 17.74 -0.86
N SER A 47 -12.67 16.52 -0.38
CA SER A 47 -12.82 16.19 1.04
C SER A 47 -11.91 17.04 1.92
N ASP A 48 -10.64 17.20 1.54
CA ASP A 48 -9.64 17.98 2.28
C ASP A 48 -9.96 19.49 2.26
N GLN A 49 -10.58 19.99 1.19
CA GLN A 49 -11.07 21.38 1.15
C GLN A 49 -12.33 21.61 1.99
N GLY A 50 -13.29 20.69 1.93
CA GLY A 50 -14.61 20.86 2.53
C GLY A 50 -14.66 20.53 4.02
N PHE A 51 -13.86 19.55 4.47
CA PHE A 51 -13.88 19.11 5.86
C PHE A 51 -13.54 20.22 6.88
N PRO A 52 -12.50 21.07 6.67
CA PRO A 52 -12.23 22.19 7.56
C PRO A 52 -13.40 23.17 7.71
N ARG A 53 -14.18 23.38 6.64
CA ARG A 53 -15.36 24.24 6.66
C ARG A 53 -16.50 23.67 7.49
N VAL A 54 -16.66 22.33 7.47
CA VAL A 54 -17.60 21.64 8.38
C VAL A 54 -17.15 21.81 9.83
N MET A 55 -15.85 21.63 10.10
CA MET A 55 -15.28 21.81 11.44
C MET A 55 -15.41 23.24 11.97
N ALA A 56 -15.33 24.24 11.07
CA ALA A 56 -15.56 25.65 11.39
C ALA A 56 -17.06 26.02 11.54
N GLY A 57 -17.98 25.08 11.27
CA GLY A 57 -19.42 25.33 11.29
C GLY A 57 -19.95 26.14 10.11
N GLU A 58 -19.11 26.41 9.09
CA GLU A 58 -19.50 27.13 7.88
C GLU A 58 -20.44 26.30 7.01
N TRP A 59 -20.18 24.99 6.92
CA TRP A 59 -20.93 24.04 6.12
C TRP A 59 -21.59 22.97 6.98
N THR A 60 -22.79 22.56 6.60
CA THR A 60 -23.38 21.34 7.17
C THR A 60 -22.70 20.10 6.59
N THR A 61 -22.65 19.02 7.35
CA THR A 61 -22.13 17.73 6.89
C THR A 61 -22.83 17.24 5.62
N GLY A 62 -24.16 17.43 5.52
CA GLY A 62 -24.94 17.08 4.34
C GLY A 62 -24.56 17.88 3.10
N TYR A 63 -24.41 19.20 3.24
CA TYR A 63 -23.95 20.07 2.14
C TYR A 63 -22.56 19.66 1.67
N PHE A 64 -21.61 19.49 2.58
CA PHE A 64 -20.25 19.07 2.27
C PHE A 64 -20.20 17.77 1.47
N ARG A 65 -20.94 16.74 1.92
CA ARG A 65 -20.97 15.41 1.30
C ARG A 65 -21.54 15.46 -0.11
N PHE A 66 -22.63 16.20 -0.31
CA PHE A 66 -23.20 16.43 -1.64
C PHE A 66 -22.21 17.22 -2.52
N TRP A 67 -21.65 18.30 -1.99
CA TRP A 67 -20.75 19.19 -2.72
C TRP A 67 -19.50 18.47 -3.23
N ARG A 68 -18.80 17.70 -2.40
CA ARG A 68 -17.59 16.97 -2.83
C ARG A 68 -17.89 15.94 -3.92
N CYS A 69 -19.05 15.27 -3.86
CA CYS A 69 -19.48 14.31 -4.87
C CYS A 69 -19.76 15.05 -6.19
N LYS A 70 -20.55 16.11 -6.13
CA LYS A 70 -20.91 16.94 -7.28
C LYS A 70 -19.69 17.55 -7.98
N GLU A 71 -18.78 18.19 -7.24
CA GLU A 71 -17.60 18.81 -7.84
C GLU A 71 -16.62 17.76 -8.41
N THR A 72 -16.54 16.57 -7.79
CA THR A 72 -15.79 15.46 -8.38
C THR A 72 -16.38 15.07 -9.73
N LEU A 73 -17.67 14.78 -9.81
CA LEU A 73 -18.33 14.38 -11.06
C LEU A 73 -18.21 15.44 -12.16
N LYS A 74 -18.29 16.72 -11.78
CA LYS A 74 -18.14 17.86 -12.70
C LYS A 74 -16.76 17.90 -13.36
N ASP A 75 -15.69 17.59 -12.63
CA ASP A 75 -14.32 17.57 -13.19
C ASP A 75 -14.16 16.55 -14.34
N PHE A 76 -15.00 15.51 -14.35
CA PHE A 76 -15.04 14.48 -15.39
C PHE A 76 -16.17 14.69 -16.40
N SER A 77 -16.70 15.92 -16.50
CA SER A 77 -17.78 16.28 -17.44
C SER A 77 -19.04 15.43 -17.31
N TYR A 78 -19.27 14.82 -16.14
CA TYR A 78 -20.48 14.08 -15.87
C TYR A 78 -21.66 15.06 -15.70
N ARG A 79 -22.88 14.58 -15.95
CA ARG A 79 -24.09 15.41 -15.84
C ARG A 79 -24.29 15.96 -14.43
N GLN A 80 -25.08 17.02 -14.32
CA GLN A 80 -25.49 17.51 -13.00
C GLN A 80 -26.32 16.43 -12.28
N ILE A 81 -26.06 16.30 -10.97
CA ILE A 81 -26.75 15.34 -10.10
C ILE A 81 -27.73 16.06 -9.17
N SER A 82 -28.82 15.37 -8.83
CA SER A 82 -29.78 15.85 -7.83
C SER A 82 -29.27 15.60 -6.39
N PRO A 83 -29.80 16.32 -5.38
CA PRO A 83 -29.50 16.03 -3.97
C PRO A 83 -29.79 14.58 -3.57
N GLU A 84 -30.83 13.96 -4.13
CA GLU A 84 -31.20 12.57 -3.88
C GLU A 84 -30.16 11.59 -4.44
N GLU A 85 -29.62 11.86 -5.63
CA GLU A 85 -28.53 11.06 -6.21
C GLU A 85 -27.26 11.14 -5.36
N GLY A 86 -26.90 12.34 -4.90
CA GLY A 86 -25.76 12.52 -4.00
C GLY A 86 -25.95 11.90 -2.62
N ALA A 87 -27.18 11.93 -2.08
CA ALA A 87 -27.53 11.25 -0.84
C ALA A 87 -27.43 9.72 -0.99
N ARG A 88 -27.90 9.17 -2.13
CA ARG A 88 -27.75 7.75 -2.45
C ARG A 88 -26.28 7.34 -2.53
N PHE A 89 -25.46 8.10 -3.26
CA PHE A 89 -24.02 7.87 -3.32
C PHE A 89 -23.39 7.85 -1.93
N GLN A 90 -23.72 8.84 -1.09
CA GLN A 90 -23.15 8.94 0.25
C GLN A 90 -23.58 7.78 1.14
N ALA A 91 -24.83 7.31 1.05
CA ALA A 91 -25.32 6.16 1.81
C ALA A 91 -24.60 4.87 1.42
N VAL A 92 -24.42 4.62 0.12
CA VAL A 92 -23.65 3.46 -0.36
C VAL A 92 -22.18 3.58 0.10
N TYR A 93 -21.56 4.74 -0.08
CA TYR A 93 -20.18 4.96 0.33
C TYR A 93 -19.94 4.71 1.83
N GLU A 94 -20.87 5.13 2.69
CA GLU A 94 -20.83 4.85 4.13
C GLU A 94 -20.97 3.38 4.45
N ASN A 95 -21.93 2.69 3.81
CA ASN A 95 -22.08 1.26 3.96
C ASN A 95 -20.80 0.52 3.57
N GLU A 96 -20.16 0.89 2.46
CA GLU A 96 -18.92 0.25 2.02
C GLU A 96 -17.73 0.55 2.95
N LEU A 97 -17.64 1.78 3.49
CA LEU A 97 -16.67 2.10 4.56
C LEU A 97 -16.91 1.24 5.81
N GLU A 98 -18.18 0.97 6.13
CA GLU A 98 -18.60 0.08 7.21
C GLU A 98 -18.46 -1.41 6.90
N ASN A 99 -18.07 -1.79 5.67
CA ASN A 99 -17.82 -3.18 5.28
C ASN A 99 -16.43 -3.46 4.66
N ILE A 100 -15.43 -2.59 4.83
CA ILE A 100 -14.03 -2.89 4.43
C ILE A 100 -13.53 -4.25 4.95
N THR A 101 -12.79 -4.96 4.10
CA THR A 101 -12.18 -6.25 4.39
C THR A 101 -10.69 -6.25 4.05
N MET A 102 -9.91 -7.02 4.80
CA MET A 102 -8.51 -7.28 4.46
C MET A 102 -8.40 -7.98 3.10
N LEU A 103 -7.35 -7.67 2.34
CA LEU A 103 -7.02 -8.39 1.10
C LEU A 103 -6.68 -9.85 1.39
N ASP A 104 -7.06 -10.76 0.49
CA ASP A 104 -6.77 -12.19 0.66
C ASP A 104 -5.26 -12.47 0.72
N GLU A 105 -4.47 -11.79 -0.12
CA GLU A 105 -3.01 -11.90 -0.09
C GLU A 105 -2.40 -11.33 1.18
N MET A 106 -2.99 -10.31 1.77
CA MET A 106 -2.55 -9.79 3.05
C MET A 106 -2.82 -10.82 4.15
N ARG A 107 -3.98 -11.48 4.15
CA ARG A 107 -4.27 -12.59 5.08
C ARG A 107 -3.24 -13.71 4.97
N LEU A 108 -2.98 -14.18 3.75
CA LEU A 108 -1.96 -15.21 3.49
C LEU A 108 -0.57 -14.78 3.99
N THR A 109 -0.23 -13.50 3.80
CA THR A 109 1.03 -12.92 4.26
C THR A 109 1.14 -12.91 5.78
N LEU A 110 0.11 -12.44 6.48
CA LEU A 110 0.08 -12.38 7.94
C LEU A 110 0.06 -13.78 8.58
N ASP A 111 -0.68 -14.73 7.99
CA ASP A 111 -0.69 -16.14 8.43
C ASP A 111 0.71 -16.76 8.32
N PHE A 112 1.40 -16.55 7.19
CA PHE A 112 2.77 -17.02 6.99
C PHE A 112 3.78 -16.40 7.97
N LEU A 113 3.71 -15.08 8.17
CA LEU A 113 4.59 -14.38 9.12
C LEU A 113 4.36 -14.88 10.56
N LYS A 114 3.11 -15.15 10.92
CA LYS A 114 2.73 -15.72 12.22
C LYS A 114 3.28 -17.14 12.39
N GLU A 115 3.16 -18.01 11.38
CA GLU A 115 3.73 -19.37 11.40
C GLU A 115 5.26 -19.34 11.60
N LYS A 116 5.92 -18.36 10.98
CA LYS A 116 7.38 -18.16 11.07
C LYS A 116 7.83 -17.44 12.35
N ASN A 117 6.91 -17.05 13.23
CA ASN A 117 7.17 -16.23 14.42
C ASN A 117 7.90 -14.91 14.11
N VAL A 118 7.62 -14.30 12.96
CA VAL A 118 8.17 -12.99 12.60
C VAL A 118 7.40 -11.91 13.36
N PRO A 119 8.07 -10.99 14.09
CA PRO A 119 7.43 -9.85 14.72
C PRO A 119 6.80 -8.93 13.67
N ILE A 120 5.50 -8.63 13.86
CA ILE A 120 4.70 -7.74 13.02
C ILE A 120 4.35 -6.48 13.81
N GLY A 121 4.42 -5.31 13.17
CA GLY A 121 3.91 -4.05 13.71
C GLY A 121 3.05 -3.29 12.69
N ILE A 122 2.33 -2.28 13.17
CA ILE A 122 1.46 -1.42 12.36
C ILE A 122 1.77 0.04 12.67
N ILE A 123 1.99 0.84 11.63
CA ILE A 123 2.12 2.31 11.74
C ILE A 123 1.15 2.94 10.76
N THR A 124 0.26 3.79 11.24
CA THR A 124 -0.72 4.44 10.35
C THR A 124 -0.97 5.90 10.71
N ASN A 125 -1.12 6.74 9.69
CA ASN A 125 -1.47 8.14 9.87
C ASN A 125 -2.99 8.31 9.98
N GLY A 126 -3.44 9.21 10.85
CA GLY A 126 -4.83 9.64 10.89
C GLY A 126 -5.41 9.71 12.31
N PRO A 127 -6.72 10.00 12.43
CA PRO A 127 -7.37 10.12 13.72
C PRO A 127 -7.38 8.78 14.48
N THR A 128 -6.96 8.81 15.75
CA THR A 128 -6.76 7.63 16.60
C THR A 128 -7.98 6.74 16.65
N GLU A 129 -9.16 7.29 16.96
CA GLU A 129 -10.39 6.51 17.07
C GLU A 129 -10.75 5.82 15.75
N HIS A 130 -10.57 6.51 14.62
CA HIS A 130 -10.92 5.98 13.30
C HIS A 130 -9.98 4.85 12.88
N GLN A 131 -8.67 5.04 13.06
CA GLN A 131 -7.69 4.01 12.69
C GLN A 131 -7.79 2.79 13.60
N LEU A 132 -8.01 2.96 14.92
CA LEU A 132 -8.21 1.82 15.82
C LEU A 132 -9.47 1.01 15.49
N LYS A 133 -10.57 1.68 15.09
CA LYS A 133 -11.78 0.99 14.59
C LYS A 133 -11.48 0.18 13.33
N LYS A 134 -10.73 0.74 12.37
CA LYS A 134 -10.31 0.01 11.15
C LYS A 134 -9.46 -1.20 11.50
N ILE A 135 -8.45 -1.05 12.35
CA ILE A 135 -7.54 -2.13 12.76
C ILE A 135 -8.31 -3.28 13.39
N LYS A 136 -9.24 -2.97 14.30
CA LYS A 136 -10.11 -3.97 14.92
C LYS A 136 -10.97 -4.69 13.88
N LYS A 137 -11.60 -3.94 12.98
CA LYS A 137 -12.51 -4.48 11.97
C LYS A 137 -11.79 -5.34 10.92
N LEU A 138 -10.57 -4.96 10.55
CA LEU A 138 -9.72 -5.74 9.66
C LEU A 138 -9.14 -6.99 10.36
N GLY A 139 -9.37 -7.19 11.67
CA GLY A 139 -8.90 -8.37 12.40
C GLY A 139 -7.38 -8.38 12.67
N LEU A 140 -6.71 -7.22 12.60
CA LEU A 140 -5.25 -7.15 12.72
C LEU A 140 -4.73 -7.54 14.11
N TYR A 141 -5.55 -7.43 15.15
CA TYR A 141 -5.18 -7.86 16.50
C TYR A 141 -5.04 -9.38 16.66
N ASP A 142 -5.49 -10.17 15.68
CA ASP A 142 -5.23 -11.62 15.65
C ASP A 142 -3.78 -11.96 15.26
N TYR A 143 -3.05 -10.97 14.76
CA TYR A 143 -1.69 -11.07 14.23
C TYR A 143 -0.69 -10.18 14.96
N VAL A 144 -1.14 -9.02 15.44
CA VAL A 144 -0.29 -7.96 15.99
C VAL A 144 -0.66 -7.70 17.45
N ASP A 145 0.33 -7.76 18.34
CA ASP A 145 0.18 -7.32 19.72
C ASP A 145 -0.25 -5.83 19.73
N PRO A 146 -1.30 -5.42 20.48
CA PRO A 146 -1.71 -4.02 20.56
C PRO A 146 -0.58 -3.03 20.87
N LYS A 147 0.47 -3.45 21.59
CA LYS A 147 1.65 -2.61 21.85
C LYS A 147 2.48 -2.33 20.59
N ARG A 148 2.31 -3.11 19.52
CA ARG A 148 2.96 -2.94 18.21
C ARG A 148 2.07 -2.23 17.20
N VAL A 149 1.09 -1.49 17.68
CA VAL A 149 0.25 -0.62 16.86
C VAL A 149 0.53 0.82 17.25
N LEU A 150 0.82 1.64 16.25
CA LEU A 150 1.10 3.06 16.44
C LEU A 150 0.27 3.90 15.45
N VAL A 151 -0.50 4.83 15.99
CA VAL A 151 -1.34 5.76 15.22
C VAL A 151 -0.83 7.17 15.40
N SER A 152 -0.57 7.89 14.30
CA SER A 152 0.13 9.19 14.30
C SER A 152 -0.45 10.20 15.30
N GLN A 153 -1.78 10.42 15.30
CA GLN A 153 -2.43 11.38 16.19
C GLN A 153 -2.16 11.11 17.67
N ALA A 154 -2.04 9.85 18.08
CA ALA A 154 -1.77 9.49 19.47
C ALA A 154 -0.35 9.86 19.92
N THR A 155 0.57 10.09 18.97
CA THR A 155 1.99 10.33 19.25
C THR A 155 2.41 11.79 19.12
N GLY A 156 1.64 12.60 18.39
CA GLY A 156 2.01 13.97 18.04
C GLY A 156 2.98 14.09 16.85
N PHE A 157 3.50 12.95 16.35
CA PHE A 157 4.28 12.85 15.13
C PHE A 157 3.48 12.14 14.04
N GLN A 158 3.89 12.28 12.78
CA GLN A 158 3.24 11.59 11.66
C GLN A 158 4.27 11.15 10.61
N LYS A 159 3.95 10.13 9.80
CA LYS A 159 4.78 9.81 8.63
C LYS A 159 4.80 11.03 7.70
N PRO A 160 5.96 11.40 7.11
CA PRO A 160 7.26 10.69 7.12
C PRO A 160 8.28 11.14 8.21
N GLU A 161 7.84 11.80 9.27
CA GLU A 161 8.72 12.30 10.33
C GLU A 161 9.49 11.15 10.99
N LYS A 162 10.81 11.31 11.10
CA LYS A 162 11.72 10.28 11.62
C LYS A 162 11.41 9.93 13.07
N GLU A 163 10.90 10.90 13.82
CA GLU A 163 10.45 10.78 15.20
C GLU A 163 9.40 9.67 15.36
N LEU A 164 8.46 9.56 14.43
CA LEU A 164 7.44 8.50 14.45
C LEU A 164 8.05 7.11 14.29
N PHE A 165 8.96 6.96 13.32
CA PHE A 165 9.62 5.68 13.04
C PHE A 165 10.59 5.29 14.17
N ASN A 166 11.31 6.24 14.75
CA ASN A 166 12.16 6.00 15.90
C ASN A 166 11.34 5.54 17.11
N LEU A 167 10.23 6.23 17.39
CA LEU A 167 9.30 5.85 18.46
C LEU A 167 8.75 4.43 18.23
N ALA A 168 8.40 4.09 16.99
CA ALA A 168 7.96 2.75 16.65
C ALA A 168 9.05 1.69 16.85
N ALA A 169 10.29 1.96 16.43
CA ALA A 169 11.42 1.04 16.62
C ALA A 169 11.64 0.72 18.11
N GLU A 170 11.61 1.76 18.96
CA GLU A 170 11.74 1.62 20.41
C GLU A 170 10.54 0.87 21.00
N GLN A 171 9.31 1.30 20.70
CA GLN A 171 8.09 0.71 21.24
C GLN A 171 7.91 -0.76 20.82
N PHE A 172 8.28 -1.10 19.58
CA PHE A 172 8.07 -2.43 19.01
C PHE A 172 9.21 -3.40 19.36
N ASP A 173 10.32 -2.88 19.91
CA ASP A 173 11.60 -3.57 20.13
C ASP A 173 12.14 -4.17 18.83
N MET A 174 12.25 -3.31 17.80
CA MET A 174 12.66 -3.68 16.45
C MET A 174 13.88 -2.88 16.02
N ASN A 175 14.83 -3.54 15.34
CA ASN A 175 16.01 -2.87 14.79
C ASN A 175 15.71 -2.36 13.37
N PRO A 176 15.71 -1.04 13.12
CA PRO A 176 15.48 -0.45 11.80
C PRO A 176 16.26 -1.14 10.67
N ALA A 177 17.55 -1.43 10.88
CA ALA A 177 18.43 -2.01 9.87
C ALA A 177 18.07 -3.46 9.48
N THR A 178 17.12 -4.08 10.19
CA THR A 178 16.61 -5.41 9.90
C THR A 178 15.07 -5.45 9.89
N THR A 179 14.41 -4.29 9.87
CA THR A 179 12.95 -4.20 9.79
C THR A 179 12.53 -3.73 8.41
N LEU A 180 11.60 -4.46 7.79
CA LEU A 180 10.97 -4.08 6.54
C LEU A 180 9.70 -3.29 6.82
N TYR A 181 9.60 -2.09 6.27
CA TYR A 181 8.35 -1.34 6.22
C TYR A 181 7.64 -1.60 4.90
N VAL A 182 6.33 -1.84 4.92
CA VAL A 182 5.50 -2.03 3.72
C VAL A 182 4.38 -0.99 3.70
N GLY A 183 4.30 -0.19 2.64
CA GLY A 183 3.26 0.81 2.48
C GLY A 183 3.12 1.32 1.03
N ASP A 184 1.98 1.93 0.73
CA ASP A 184 1.63 2.39 -0.61
C ASP A 184 2.20 3.78 -0.94
N SER A 185 2.35 4.64 0.07
CA SER A 185 2.71 6.04 -0.10
C SER A 185 4.23 6.19 -0.19
N TYR A 186 4.75 6.58 -1.34
CA TYR A 186 6.18 6.82 -1.48
C TYR A 186 6.67 7.90 -0.50
N ASP A 187 5.96 9.03 -0.42
CA ASP A 187 6.38 10.17 0.40
C ASP A 187 6.22 9.91 1.90
N ASN A 188 5.17 9.22 2.35
CA ASN A 188 4.96 8.95 3.77
C ASN A 188 5.68 7.70 4.24
N ASP A 189 5.55 6.60 3.50
CA ASP A 189 6.02 5.28 3.92
C ASP A 189 7.46 5.04 3.49
N VAL A 190 7.75 5.10 2.20
CA VAL A 190 9.07 4.73 1.64
C VAL A 190 10.13 5.74 2.08
N MET A 191 9.88 7.04 1.91
CA MET A 191 10.80 8.09 2.33
C MET A 191 10.94 8.14 3.86
N GLY A 192 9.84 7.94 4.60
CA GLY A 192 9.86 7.88 6.07
C GLY A 192 10.73 6.73 6.58
N ALA A 193 10.54 5.53 6.04
CA ALA A 193 11.34 4.35 6.35
C ALA A 193 12.82 4.57 5.99
N PHE A 194 13.11 5.02 4.77
CA PHE A 194 14.47 5.26 4.29
C PHE A 194 15.22 6.28 5.17
N ASN A 195 14.62 7.43 5.46
CA ASN A 195 15.23 8.49 6.30
C ASN A 195 15.45 8.04 7.76
N SER A 196 14.71 7.01 8.18
CA SER A 196 14.79 6.41 9.51
C SER A 196 15.71 5.19 9.57
N GLY A 197 16.31 4.78 8.45
CA GLY A 197 17.22 3.63 8.36
C GLY A 197 16.52 2.27 8.32
N TRP A 198 15.23 2.25 7.97
CA TRP A 198 14.44 1.04 7.78
C TRP A 198 14.56 0.55 6.33
N HIS A 199 14.36 -0.75 6.12
CA HIS A 199 14.08 -1.27 4.79
C HIS A 199 12.67 -0.92 4.36
N SER A 200 12.42 -0.82 3.05
CA SER A 200 11.09 -0.52 2.54
C SER A 200 10.70 -1.33 1.30
N MET A 201 9.46 -1.82 1.33
CA MET A 201 8.75 -2.34 0.18
C MET A 201 7.70 -1.32 -0.22
N TRP A 202 7.84 -0.76 -1.42
CA TRP A 202 6.84 0.12 -1.99
C TRP A 202 5.71 -0.69 -2.62
N PHE A 203 4.50 -0.52 -2.09
CA PHE A 203 3.30 -1.16 -2.61
C PHE A 203 2.62 -0.28 -3.66
N ASN A 204 3.14 -0.29 -4.89
CA ASN A 204 2.72 0.58 -5.97
C ASN A 204 1.59 0.00 -6.84
N HIS A 205 0.54 -0.56 -6.24
CA HIS A 205 -0.60 -1.14 -6.99
C HIS A 205 -1.47 -0.09 -7.71
N ARG A 206 -1.16 1.19 -7.53
CA ARG A 206 -1.81 2.34 -8.16
C ARG A 206 -1.03 2.92 -9.34
N ASP A 207 0.08 2.31 -9.75
CA ASP A 207 0.94 2.78 -10.85
C ASP A 207 1.36 4.26 -10.69
N ARG A 208 1.78 4.62 -9.49
CA ARG A 208 2.24 5.98 -9.17
C ARG A 208 3.62 6.18 -9.77
N VAL A 209 3.82 7.33 -10.39
CA VAL A 209 5.08 7.72 -11.01
C VAL A 209 5.80 8.73 -10.12
N LEU A 210 7.08 8.47 -9.86
CA LEU A 210 7.93 9.42 -9.13
C LEU A 210 8.17 10.68 -9.95
N ALA A 211 8.30 11.82 -9.28
CA ALA A 211 8.61 13.07 -9.96
C ALA A 211 9.95 12.98 -10.72
N PRO A 212 10.08 13.67 -11.88
CA PRO A 212 11.32 13.65 -12.65
C PRO A 212 12.54 14.02 -11.81
N GLY A 213 13.59 13.20 -11.88
CA GLY A 213 14.84 13.42 -11.12
C GLY A 213 14.84 12.84 -9.70
N VAL A 214 13.71 12.32 -9.20
CA VAL A 214 13.69 11.58 -7.93
C VAL A 214 14.32 10.21 -8.14
N ARG A 215 15.31 9.89 -7.32
CA ARG A 215 15.94 8.57 -7.30
C ARG A 215 15.12 7.65 -6.38
N PRO A 216 14.69 6.46 -6.83
CA PRO A 216 13.97 5.52 -5.97
C PRO A 216 14.87 5.08 -4.80
N VAL A 217 14.30 5.01 -3.60
CA VAL A 217 15.00 4.64 -2.35
C VAL A 217 14.37 3.43 -1.65
N PHE A 218 13.44 2.74 -2.30
CA PHE A 218 12.90 1.47 -1.80
C PHE A 218 13.84 0.31 -2.09
N ASP A 219 13.76 -0.74 -1.26
CA ASP A 219 14.44 -1.99 -1.51
C ASP A 219 13.68 -2.84 -2.53
N LEU A 220 12.35 -2.86 -2.42
CA LEU A 220 11.48 -3.69 -3.24
C LEU A 220 10.26 -2.90 -3.70
N GLU A 221 9.77 -3.16 -4.91
CA GLU A 221 8.50 -2.62 -5.39
C GLU A 221 7.61 -3.77 -5.83
N ILE A 222 6.34 -3.73 -5.44
CA ILE A 222 5.30 -4.62 -5.95
C ILE A 222 4.20 -3.76 -6.58
N ASP A 223 3.66 -4.20 -7.72
CA ASP A 223 2.70 -3.43 -8.53
C ASP A 223 1.28 -4.02 -8.48
N SER A 224 1.04 -5.05 -7.67
CA SER A 224 -0.29 -5.65 -7.51
C SER A 224 -0.44 -6.36 -6.16
N PHE A 225 -1.70 -6.51 -5.70
CA PHE A 225 -2.01 -7.19 -4.44
C PHE A 225 -1.54 -8.65 -4.44
N GLU A 226 -1.65 -9.32 -5.60
CA GLU A 226 -1.30 -10.70 -5.84
C GLU A 226 0.19 -11.01 -5.58
N GLN A 227 1.06 -10.00 -5.73
CA GLN A 227 2.51 -10.15 -5.56
C GLN A 227 2.96 -10.13 -4.11
N LEU A 228 2.16 -9.56 -3.20
CA LEU A 228 2.56 -9.30 -1.81
C LEU A 228 3.02 -10.57 -1.09
N TYR A 229 2.20 -11.61 -1.11
CA TYR A 229 2.50 -12.87 -0.41
C TYR A 229 3.79 -13.50 -0.95
N GLY A 230 3.93 -13.60 -2.27
CA GLY A 230 5.11 -14.18 -2.90
C GLY A 230 6.37 -13.40 -2.56
N ALA A 231 6.31 -12.06 -2.65
CA ALA A 231 7.40 -11.16 -2.31
C ALA A 231 7.86 -11.32 -0.85
N VAL A 232 6.93 -11.28 0.11
CA VAL A 232 7.25 -11.46 1.53
C VAL A 232 7.78 -12.86 1.80
N LYS A 233 7.13 -13.90 1.26
CA LYS A 233 7.58 -15.28 1.44
C LYS A 233 9.03 -15.48 1.03
N VAL A 234 9.43 -14.94 -0.13
CA VAL A 234 10.81 -15.05 -0.62
C VAL A 234 11.80 -14.36 0.31
N LEU A 235 11.45 -13.19 0.84
CA LEU A 235 12.30 -12.44 1.78
C LEU A 235 12.60 -13.21 3.07
N PHE A 236 11.66 -14.03 3.54
CA PHE A 236 11.77 -14.75 4.82
C PHE A 236 12.12 -16.24 4.68
N ASP A 237 12.04 -16.84 3.49
CA ASP A 237 12.33 -18.28 3.27
C ASP A 237 13.65 -18.61 2.57
N LEU A 238 14.33 -17.65 1.90
CA LEU A 238 15.58 -17.98 1.20
C LEU A 238 16.74 -18.25 2.19
N PRO A 239 17.52 -19.34 2.01
CA PRO A 239 18.67 -19.64 2.86
C PRO A 239 19.74 -18.52 2.82
N ASP A 240 20.46 -18.37 3.93
CA ASP A 240 21.49 -17.35 4.21
C ASP A 240 21.04 -15.89 4.34
N ASN A 241 19.75 -15.57 4.22
CA ASN A 241 19.15 -14.29 4.62
C ASN A 241 19.90 -13.01 4.15
N LYS A 242 20.66 -13.10 3.04
CA LYS A 242 21.34 -11.97 2.39
C LYS A 242 20.32 -11.18 1.59
N PHE A 243 19.52 -10.37 2.30
CA PHE A 243 18.64 -9.38 1.72
C PHE A 243 19.01 -7.99 2.24
N ILE A 244 19.46 -7.16 1.30
CA ILE A 244 19.08 -5.77 1.09
C ILE A 244 19.10 -5.62 -0.43
N PHE A 245 17.94 -5.37 -1.05
CA PHE A 245 17.87 -5.09 -2.48
C PHE A 245 18.25 -3.62 -2.66
N ASP A 246 19.54 -3.33 -2.81
CA ASP A 246 19.93 -1.97 -3.14
C ASP A 246 19.54 -1.72 -4.60
N ALA A 247 18.42 -1.02 -4.84
CA ALA A 247 18.02 -0.52 -6.16
C ALA A 247 19.10 0.37 -6.81
N ASN A 248 20.16 0.71 -6.06
CA ASN A 248 21.33 1.46 -6.48
C ASN A 248 22.58 0.61 -6.73
N ASP A 249 22.51 -0.72 -6.63
CA ASP A 249 23.63 -1.61 -6.95
C ASP A 249 23.92 -1.58 -8.45
N LYS A 250 24.76 -0.62 -8.86
CA LYS A 250 25.18 -0.44 -10.26
C LYS A 250 25.97 -1.62 -10.82
N LYS A 251 26.39 -2.59 -9.98
CA LYS A 251 27.04 -3.83 -10.44
C LYS A 251 26.03 -4.94 -10.71
N ASN A 252 24.77 -4.74 -10.31
CA ASN A 252 23.71 -5.69 -10.57
C ASN A 252 23.30 -5.67 -12.05
N PRO A 253 23.41 -6.81 -12.78
CA PRO A 253 23.08 -6.86 -14.20
C PRO A 253 21.61 -6.51 -14.52
N ILE A 254 20.70 -6.61 -13.55
CA ILE A 254 19.27 -6.27 -13.72
C ILE A 254 19.03 -4.77 -13.61
N LEU A 255 19.67 -4.09 -12.66
CA LEU A 255 19.60 -2.63 -12.51
C LEU A 255 20.25 -1.92 -13.71
N GLN A 256 21.26 -2.53 -14.33
CA GLN A 256 21.87 -2.03 -15.56
C GLN A 256 20.94 -2.12 -16.79
N LEU A 257 19.89 -2.96 -16.73
CA LEU A 257 18.87 -3.07 -17.79
C LEU A 257 17.70 -2.09 -17.58
N GLY A 258 17.77 -1.22 -16.55
CA GLY A 258 16.71 -0.26 -16.22
C GLY A 258 15.51 -0.89 -15.49
N ILE A 259 15.65 -2.12 -15.00
CA ILE A 259 14.62 -2.83 -14.23
C ILE A 259 14.89 -2.54 -12.75
N ASN A 260 14.36 -1.43 -12.25
CA ASN A 260 14.54 -0.96 -10.87
C ASN A 260 13.56 -1.64 -9.89
N ASN A 261 13.40 -2.97 -9.96
CA ASN A 261 12.45 -3.69 -9.12
C ASN A 261 13.11 -4.92 -8.47
N GLY A 262 13.16 -4.95 -7.13
CA GLY A 262 13.63 -6.09 -6.34
C GLY A 262 12.85 -7.40 -6.58
N LEU A 263 11.64 -7.36 -7.13
CA LEU A 263 10.80 -8.52 -7.43
C LEU A 263 11.40 -9.36 -8.55
N MET A 264 11.92 -8.69 -9.59
CA MET A 264 12.63 -9.37 -10.68
C MET A 264 13.94 -9.97 -10.20
N MET A 265 14.62 -9.31 -9.26
CA MET A 265 15.82 -9.85 -8.62
C MET A 265 15.51 -11.05 -7.69
N ALA A 266 14.37 -11.02 -7.00
CA ALA A 266 13.85 -12.14 -6.22
C ALA A 266 13.56 -13.36 -7.13
N ALA A 267 12.98 -13.11 -8.31
CA ALA A 267 12.73 -14.13 -9.32
C ALA A 267 14.03 -14.86 -9.71
N GLU A 268 15.12 -14.14 -9.97
CA GLU A 268 16.41 -14.74 -10.35
C GLU A 268 17.01 -15.63 -9.28
N ARG A 269 16.85 -15.28 -8.01
CA ARG A 269 17.38 -16.09 -6.91
C ARG A 269 16.62 -17.40 -6.76
N LEU A 270 15.31 -17.37 -6.93
CA LEU A 270 14.52 -18.60 -6.99
C LEU A 270 14.99 -19.50 -8.14
N LEU A 271 15.29 -18.91 -9.31
CA LEU A 271 15.88 -19.65 -10.43
C LEU A 271 17.26 -20.22 -10.07
N ALA A 272 18.12 -19.42 -9.40
CA ALA A 272 19.43 -19.87 -8.93
C ALA A 272 19.35 -20.97 -7.84
N SER A 273 18.25 -21.05 -7.10
CA SER A 273 17.93 -22.15 -6.19
C SER A 273 17.28 -23.35 -6.90
N ASN A 274 17.43 -23.48 -8.22
CA ASN A 274 16.87 -24.53 -9.08
C ASN A 274 15.34 -24.56 -9.17
N MET A 275 14.64 -23.45 -8.89
CA MET A 275 13.20 -23.34 -9.19
C MET A 275 13.02 -23.12 -10.70
N SER A 276 12.01 -23.73 -11.32
CA SER A 276 11.72 -23.50 -12.75
C SER A 276 11.11 -22.11 -12.97
N VAL A 277 11.31 -21.55 -14.16
CA VAL A 277 10.73 -20.25 -14.55
C VAL A 277 9.21 -20.22 -14.37
N ASP A 278 8.51 -21.30 -14.72
CA ASP A 278 7.06 -21.38 -14.55
C ASP A 278 6.65 -21.30 -13.07
N LYS A 279 7.39 -21.97 -12.18
CA LYS A 279 7.13 -21.90 -10.74
C LYS A 279 7.40 -20.51 -10.17
N VAL A 280 8.43 -19.82 -10.66
CA VAL A 280 8.75 -18.45 -10.24
C VAL A 280 7.68 -17.45 -10.68
N VAL A 281 7.24 -17.54 -11.93
CA VAL A 281 6.15 -16.69 -12.47
C VAL A 281 4.87 -16.90 -11.66
N ILE A 282 4.54 -18.16 -11.35
CA ILE A 282 3.35 -18.50 -10.55
C ILE A 282 3.48 -17.96 -9.12
N LEU A 283 4.64 -18.17 -8.48
CA LEU A 283 4.87 -17.80 -7.08
C LEU A 283 4.87 -16.29 -6.87
N LEU A 284 5.56 -15.55 -7.75
CA LEU A 284 5.69 -14.10 -7.66
C LEU A 284 4.58 -13.35 -8.40
N ARG A 285 3.62 -14.07 -9.00
CA ARG A 285 2.50 -13.49 -9.76
C ARG A 285 2.97 -12.44 -10.76
N LEU A 286 4.00 -12.79 -11.53
CA LEU A 286 4.62 -11.87 -12.48
C LEU A 286 3.63 -11.53 -13.61
N ASN A 287 3.51 -10.26 -13.94
CA ASN A 287 2.70 -9.81 -15.06
C ASN A 287 3.35 -10.20 -16.41
N LYS A 288 2.62 -10.05 -17.52
CA LYS A 288 3.11 -10.47 -18.87
C LYS A 288 4.44 -9.82 -19.25
N ASN A 289 4.66 -8.56 -18.88
CA ASN A 289 5.90 -7.86 -19.18
C ASN A 289 7.05 -8.39 -18.32
N GLN A 290 6.84 -8.55 -17.02
CA GLN A 290 7.80 -9.14 -16.08
C GLN A 290 8.18 -10.56 -16.49
N GLU A 291 7.20 -11.42 -16.80
CA GLU A 291 7.43 -12.77 -17.30
C GLU A 291 8.23 -12.78 -18.60
N LYS A 292 7.84 -11.94 -19.57
CA LYS A 292 8.55 -11.82 -20.85
C LYS A 292 10.02 -11.45 -20.63
N VAL A 293 10.30 -10.48 -19.76
CA VAL A 293 11.65 -10.08 -19.38
C VAL A 293 12.42 -11.25 -18.75
N LEU A 294 11.81 -11.95 -17.79
CA LEU A 294 12.43 -13.11 -17.12
C LEU A 294 12.76 -14.23 -18.12
N ARG A 295 11.81 -14.60 -18.98
CA ARG A 295 11.98 -15.65 -19.99
C ARG A 295 13.03 -15.30 -21.03
N MET A 296 13.04 -14.06 -21.56
CA MET A 296 14.06 -13.62 -22.52
C MET A 296 15.49 -13.79 -21.99
N LYS A 297 15.69 -13.63 -20.67
CA LYS A 297 17.00 -13.82 -20.04
C LYS A 297 17.37 -15.29 -19.88
N TYR A 298 16.45 -16.12 -19.38
CA TYR A 298 16.76 -17.51 -18.99
C TYR A 298 16.52 -18.56 -20.09
N THR A 299 15.82 -18.23 -21.17
CA THR A 299 15.72 -19.09 -22.38
C THR A 299 16.97 -18.96 -23.28
N LYS A 300 17.81 -17.95 -23.08
CA LYS A 300 19.11 -17.83 -23.78
C LYS A 300 20.26 -18.64 -23.13
N LEU A 301 19.99 -19.33 -22.03
CA LEU A 301 20.98 -20.08 -21.24
C LEU A 301 20.74 -21.60 -21.23
N SER A 302 19.77 -22.08 -22.03
CA SER A 302 19.47 -23.51 -22.24
C SER A 302 19.99 -24.01 -23.58
#